data_AF-A0A6H9LLB8-F1
#
_entry.id   AF-A0A6H9LLB8-F1
#
_cell.length_a   1.000
_cell.length_b   1.000
_cell.length_c   1.000
_cell.angle_alpha   90.00
_cell.angle_beta   90.00
_cell.angle_gamma   90.00
#
_symmetry.space_group_name_H-M   'P 1'
#
loop_
_entity.id
_entity.type
_entity.pdbx_description
1 polymer ?
#
loop_
_entity_poly.entity_id
_entity_poly.type
_entity_poly.pdbx_seq_one_letter_code
_entity_poly.pdbx_strand_id
1 'polypeptide(L)'
;MARPKKADPEATSLEQSQDERPKKGKLSTAEARREYQRRYYQMHKEKAKEYQRQYNLTHKKKARGGRGKSSFVAPREVVRTTYNTTDIMHSPVEKTVRMLEKIINGERFFTM
;
A
#
# COMPACT_ATOMS: atom_id res chain seq x y z
N MET A 1 -14.84 1.90 45.71
CA MET A 1 -15.73 2.98 45.23
C MET A 1 -16.71 2.41 44.22
N ALA A 2 -17.98 2.26 44.58
CA ALA A 2 -19.03 1.74 43.71
C ALA A 2 -19.61 2.86 42.84
N ARG A 3 -19.87 2.61 41.54
CA ARG A 3 -20.51 3.57 40.64
C ARG A 3 -22.02 3.64 40.92
N PRO A 4 -22.64 4.83 40.98
CA PRO A 4 -24.09 4.94 41.13
C PRO A 4 -24.80 4.57 39.83
N LYS A 5 -25.89 3.81 39.93
CA LYS A 5 -26.79 3.49 38.82
C LYS A 5 -27.48 4.77 38.33
N LYS A 6 -27.44 5.02 37.02
CA LYS A 6 -28.25 6.06 36.38
C LYS A 6 -29.72 5.65 36.46
N ALA A 7 -30.56 6.57 36.94
CA ALA A 7 -32.01 6.46 36.91
C ALA A 7 -32.52 6.62 35.47
N ASP A 8 -33.47 5.78 35.08
CA ASP A 8 -34.20 5.87 33.81
C ASP A 8 -35.22 7.02 33.90
N PRO A 9 -35.38 7.86 32.87
CA PRO A 9 -36.43 8.88 32.87
C PRO A 9 -37.80 8.26 32.62
N GLU A 10 -38.77 8.80 33.34
CA GLU A 10 -40.16 8.38 33.50
C GLU A 10 -40.93 8.23 32.19
N ALA A 11 -41.80 7.21 32.16
CA ALA A 11 -42.72 6.95 31.08
C ALA A 11 -43.80 8.03 31.01
N THR A 12 -43.74 8.90 30.00
CA THR A 12 -44.87 9.72 29.56
C THR A 12 -45.72 8.92 28.58
N SER A 13 -46.89 8.50 29.06
CA SER A 13 -47.99 7.98 28.26
C SER A 13 -48.52 9.08 27.35
N LEU A 14 -48.34 8.91 26.03
CA LEU A 14 -49.06 9.67 25.02
C LEU A 14 -49.90 8.71 24.18
N GLU A 15 -51.15 9.13 24.03
CA GLU A 15 -52.31 8.38 23.61
C GLU A 15 -52.19 7.76 22.22
N GLN A 16 -52.84 6.61 22.10
CA GLN A 16 -53.03 5.87 20.86
C GLN A 16 -53.91 6.69 19.90
N SER A 17 -53.29 7.31 18.90
CA SER A 17 -53.99 7.74 17.68
C SER A 17 -53.84 6.66 16.63
N GLN A 18 -54.98 6.06 16.27
CA GLN A 18 -55.09 5.08 15.19
C GLN A 18 -54.90 5.75 13.82
N ASP A 19 -54.33 4.97 12.90
CA ASP A 19 -54.41 5.04 11.43
C ASP A 19 -54.06 6.40 10.78
N GLU A 20 -52.92 6.49 10.09
CA GLU A 20 -52.80 6.10 8.68
C GLU A 20 -51.36 5.66 8.38
N ARG A 21 -51.14 4.35 8.23
CA ARG A 21 -49.84 3.85 7.73
C ARG A 21 -49.86 3.93 6.20
N PRO A 22 -48.88 4.59 5.55
CA PRO A 22 -48.81 4.57 4.09
C PRO A 22 -48.67 3.12 3.64
N LYS A 23 -49.60 2.69 2.78
CA LYS A 23 -49.70 1.35 2.19
C LYS A 23 -48.31 0.91 1.73
N LYS A 24 -47.73 -0.07 2.43
CA LYS A 24 -46.41 -0.61 2.12
C LYS A 24 -46.45 -1.15 0.69
N GLY A 25 -45.62 -0.56 -0.17
CA GLY A 25 -45.39 -1.01 -1.52
C GLY A 25 -45.01 -2.49 -1.55
N LYS A 26 -45.52 -3.17 -2.58
CA LYS A 26 -45.51 -4.62 -2.79
C LYS A 26 -44.10 -5.20 -3.01
N LEU A 27 -43.28 -5.26 -1.98
CA LEU A 27 -42.14 -6.18 -1.92
C LEU A 27 -42.16 -6.91 -0.58
N SER A 28 -41.81 -8.20 -0.60
CA SER A 28 -41.63 -8.98 0.62
C SER A 28 -40.73 -8.20 1.58
N THR A 29 -41.09 -8.11 2.86
CA THR A 29 -40.29 -7.41 3.88
C THR A 29 -38.82 -7.88 3.87
N ALA A 30 -38.56 -9.10 3.38
CA ALA A 30 -37.23 -9.65 3.14
C ALA A 30 -36.52 -9.10 1.89
N GLU A 31 -37.24 -8.83 0.80
CA GLU A 31 -36.70 -8.23 -0.43
C GLU A 31 -36.35 -6.76 -0.22
N ALA A 32 -37.22 -5.99 0.45
CA ALA A 32 -36.93 -4.61 0.82
C ALA A 32 -35.67 -4.50 1.70
N ARG A 33 -35.48 -5.47 2.62
CA ARG A 33 -34.28 -5.57 3.46
C ARG A 33 -33.03 -5.90 2.63
N ARG A 34 -33.17 -6.79 1.65
CA ARG A 34 -32.08 -7.19 0.74
C ARG A 34 -31.66 -6.06 -0.18
N GLU A 35 -32.61 -5.29 -0.71
CA GLU A 35 -32.33 -4.11 -1.51
C GLU A 35 -31.68 -2.99 -0.71
N TYR A 36 -32.17 -2.73 0.51
CA TYR A 36 -31.54 -1.78 1.42
C TYR A 36 -30.08 -2.14 1.68
N GLN A 37 -29.81 -3.42 1.99
CA GLN A 37 -28.45 -3.91 2.23
C GLN A 37 -27.56 -3.79 0.97
N ARG A 38 -28.09 -4.11 -0.23
CA ARG A 38 -27.36 -3.92 -1.49
C ARG A 38 -27.00 -2.46 -1.73
N ARG A 39 -27.95 -1.54 -1.56
CA ARG A 39 -27.73 -0.09 -1.74
C ARG A 39 -26.70 0.44 -0.74
N TYR A 40 -26.78 0.01 0.52
CA TYR A 40 -25.83 0.36 1.57
C TYR A 40 -24.40 -0.07 1.22
N TYR A 41 -24.21 -1.33 0.79
CA TYR A 41 -22.88 -1.81 0.38
C TYR A 41 -22.38 -1.15 -0.90
N GLN A 42 -23.24 -0.84 -1.87
CA GLN A 42 -22.85 -0.11 -3.08
C GLN A 42 -22.31 1.28 -2.75
N MET A 43 -23.01 2.05 -1.91
CA MET A 43 -22.58 3.39 -1.52
C MET A 43 -21.29 3.41 -0.68
N HIS A 44 -20.94 2.31 -0.01
CA HIS A 44 -19.76 2.25 0.86
C HIS A 44 -18.58 1.45 0.30
N LYS A 45 -18.78 0.74 -0.81
CA LYS A 45 -17.71 0.02 -1.53
C LYS A 45 -16.62 0.96 -2.02
N GLU A 46 -16.99 2.18 -2.41
CA GLU A 46 -16.05 3.18 -2.93
C GLU A 46 -15.20 3.78 -1.81
N LYS A 47 -15.81 4.15 -0.69
CA LYS A 47 -15.11 4.69 0.49
C LYS A 47 -14.05 3.72 1.03
N ALA A 48 -14.35 2.41 1.04
CA ALA A 48 -13.40 1.37 1.44
C ALA A 48 -12.22 1.24 0.46
N LYS A 49 -12.48 1.33 -0.86
CA LYS A 49 -11.44 1.30 -1.89
C LYS A 49 -10.57 2.55 -1.86
N GLU A 50 -11.16 3.71 -1.60
CA GLU A 50 -10.46 5.00 -1.46
C GLU A 50 -9.46 4.95 -0.31
N TYR A 51 -9.90 4.47 0.87
CA TYR A 51 -9.03 4.30 2.02
C TYR A 51 -7.84 3.37 1.71
N GLN A 52 -8.11 2.24 1.04
CA GLN A 52 -7.06 1.31 0.62
C GLN A 52 -6.11 1.93 -0.42
N ARG A 53 -6.62 2.72 -1.37
CA ARG A 53 -5.80 3.44 -2.35
C ARG A 53 -4.89 4.46 -1.68
N GLN A 54 -5.43 5.26 -0.77
CA GLN A 54 -4.66 6.25 -0.02
C GLN A 54 -3.55 5.59 0.80
N TYR A 55 -3.86 4.51 1.52
CA TYR A 55 -2.85 3.73 2.25
C TYR A 55 -1.76 3.18 1.32
N ASN A 56 -2.13 2.65 0.16
CA ASN A 56 -1.17 2.15 -0.83
C ASN A 56 -0.31 3.27 -1.45
N LEU A 57 -0.78 4.51 -1.45
CA LEU A 57 -0.03 5.67 -1.95
C LEU A 57 0.90 6.25 -0.87
N THR A 58 0.41 6.40 0.35
CA THR A 58 1.15 7.01 1.47
C THR A 58 2.14 6.05 2.11
N HIS A 59 1.87 4.74 2.06
CA HIS A 59 2.68 3.71 2.71
C HIS A 59 3.24 2.68 1.74
N LYS A 60 3.16 2.92 0.42
CA LYS A 60 4.05 2.22 -0.51
C LYS A 60 5.48 2.56 -0.08
N LYS A 61 6.16 1.54 0.46
CA LYS A 61 7.61 1.54 0.66
C LYS A 61 8.23 2.17 -0.59
N LYS A 62 9.00 3.26 -0.43
CA LYS A 62 9.73 3.93 -1.52
C LYS A 62 10.18 2.86 -2.49
N ALA A 63 9.65 2.89 -3.71
CA ALA A 63 10.03 1.92 -4.73
C ALA A 63 11.55 1.89 -4.72
N ARG A 64 12.14 0.78 -4.28
CA ARG A 64 13.58 0.58 -4.37
C ARG A 64 13.84 0.61 -5.87
N GLY A 65 14.27 1.77 -6.39
CA GLY A 65 14.42 2.04 -7.81
C GLY A 65 15.36 1.01 -8.42
N GLY A 66 14.82 -0.09 -8.92
CA GLY A 66 15.64 -1.25 -9.20
C GLY A 66 14.97 -2.44 -9.89
N ARG A 67 13.66 -2.42 -10.15
CA ARG A 67 13.04 -3.42 -11.05
C ARG A 67 11.86 -2.83 -11.81
N GLY A 68 12.10 -2.48 -13.07
CA GLY A 68 11.04 -2.28 -14.06
C GLY A 68 10.98 -0.89 -14.69
N LYS A 69 11.77 -0.74 -15.77
CA LYS A 69 11.64 0.20 -16.89
C LYS A 69 11.90 1.71 -16.65
N SER A 70 12.80 2.21 -17.50
CA SER A 70 13.34 3.56 -17.73
C SER A 70 13.94 4.30 -16.52
N SER A 71 15.23 4.03 -16.31
CA SER A 71 16.27 5.06 -16.22
C SER A 71 16.05 6.21 -15.25
N PHE A 72 16.24 5.95 -13.95
CA PHE A 72 17.01 6.90 -13.17
C PHE A 72 18.49 6.61 -13.45
N VAL A 73 19.09 7.31 -14.43
CA VAL A 73 20.54 7.28 -14.64
C VAL A 73 21.16 8.12 -13.52
N ALA A 74 21.08 7.65 -12.28
CA ALA A 74 22.14 7.94 -11.35
C ALA A 74 23.23 6.93 -11.70
N PRO A 75 24.35 7.34 -12.33
CA PRO A 75 25.50 6.46 -12.43
C PRO A 75 25.86 6.13 -10.98
N ARG A 76 25.58 4.90 -10.56
CA ARG A 76 26.18 4.39 -9.35
C ARG A 76 27.67 4.48 -9.62
N GLU A 77 28.37 5.33 -8.87
CA GLU A 77 29.82 5.34 -8.91
C GLU A 77 30.28 3.89 -8.74
N VAL A 78 31.16 3.44 -9.64
CA VAL A 78 31.64 2.08 -9.59
C VAL A 78 32.49 1.99 -8.32
N VAL A 79 31.85 1.48 -7.25
CA VAL A 79 32.32 1.46 -5.85
C VAL A 79 33.74 0.89 -5.68
N ARG A 80 34.28 0.20 -6.69
CA ARG A 80 35.65 -0.30 -6.70
C ARG A 80 36.50 0.55 -7.64
N THR A 81 37.19 1.52 -7.04
CA THR A 81 38.27 2.30 -7.63
C THR A 81 39.56 1.49 -7.77
N THR A 82 39.65 0.35 -7.06
CA THR A 82 40.83 -0.51 -7.02
C THR A 82 40.52 -1.95 -7.46
N TYR A 83 41.49 -2.60 -8.09
CA TYR A 83 41.52 -4.04 -8.31
C TYR A 83 42.55 -4.69 -7.39
N ASN A 84 42.17 -5.81 -6.76
CA ASN A 84 43.10 -6.61 -5.97
C ASN A 84 43.73 -7.73 -6.82
N THR A 85 44.81 -8.34 -6.31
CA THR A 85 45.42 -9.54 -6.93
C THR A 85 44.39 -10.65 -7.16
N THR A 86 43.50 -10.89 -6.20
CA THR A 86 42.45 -11.91 -6.31
C THR A 86 41.47 -11.65 -7.44
N ASP A 87 41.13 -10.38 -7.70
CA ASP A 87 40.23 -9.98 -8.80
C ASP A 87 40.84 -10.26 -10.16
N ILE A 88 42.16 -10.11 -10.29
CA ILE A 88 42.90 -10.39 -11.52
C ILE A 88 43.09 -11.90 -11.67
N MET A 89 43.66 -12.57 -10.67
CA MET A 89 44.10 -13.96 -10.79
C MET A 89 42.97 -14.99 -10.91
N HIS A 90 41.77 -14.68 -10.40
CA HIS A 90 40.62 -15.59 -10.46
C HIS A 90 39.60 -15.22 -11.54
N SER A 91 39.87 -14.18 -12.34
CA SER A 91 38.96 -13.78 -13.40
C SER A 91 39.32 -14.42 -14.75
N PRO A 92 38.33 -14.61 -15.64
CA PRO A 92 38.58 -15.06 -17.02
C PRO A 92 39.52 -14.10 -17.77
N VAL A 93 40.27 -14.64 -18.74
CA VAL A 93 41.32 -13.92 -19.47
C VAL A 93 40.81 -12.64 -20.14
N GLU A 94 39.60 -12.64 -20.69
CA GLU A 94 39.01 -11.47 -21.34
C GLU A 94 38.73 -10.36 -20.32
N LYS A 95 38.41 -10.75 -19.08
CA LYS A 95 38.15 -9.82 -18.00
C LYS A 95 39.45 -9.27 -17.43
N THR A 96 40.49 -10.10 -17.29
CA THR A 96 41.82 -9.63 -16.83
C THR A 96 42.40 -8.59 -17.77
N VAL A 97 42.34 -8.82 -19.09
CA VAL A 97 42.81 -7.85 -20.09
C VAL A 97 42.11 -6.50 -19.91
N ARG A 98 40.78 -6.48 -19.79
CA ARG A 98 40.01 -5.24 -19.54
C ARG A 98 40.31 -4.60 -18.19
N MET A 99 40.66 -5.37 -17.17
CA MET A 99 41.07 -4.83 -15.87
C MET A 99 42.45 -4.18 -15.98
N LEU A 100 43.39 -4.83 -16.66
CA LEU A 100 44.75 -4.34 -16.88
C LEU A 100 44.76 -3.08 -17.75
N GLU A 101 43.97 -3.02 -18.82
CA GLU A 101 43.80 -1.81 -19.64
C GLU A 101 43.36 -0.61 -18.80
N LYS A 102 42.42 -0.81 -17.86
CA LYS A 102 41.95 0.25 -16.96
C LYS A 102 43.00 0.68 -15.94
N ILE A 103 43.87 -0.24 -15.52
CA ILE A 103 45.00 0.08 -14.64
C ILE A 103 46.04 0.89 -15.42
N ILE A 104 46.38 0.48 -16.64
CA ILE A 104 47.34 1.16 -17.52
C ILE A 104 46.86 2.57 -17.89
N ASN A 105 45.57 2.73 -18.19
CA ASN A 105 44.97 4.04 -18.50
C ASN A 105 44.81 4.96 -17.28
N GLY A 106 45.13 4.48 -16.07
CA GLY A 106 44.97 5.25 -14.82
C GLY A 106 43.52 5.45 -14.39
N GLU A 107 42.57 4.74 -14.98
CA GLU A 107 41.15 4.79 -14.60
C GLU A 107 40.89 4.10 -13.25
N ARG A 108 41.75 3.14 -12.89
CA ARG A 108 41.64 2.34 -11.67
C ARG A 108 43.01 2.02 -11.08
N PHE A 109 43.07 1.94 -9.76
CA PHE A 109 44.29 1.58 -9.04
C PHE A 109 44.43 0.07 -8.87
N PHE A 110 45.66 -0.39 -8.68
CA PHE A 110 45.96 -1.78 -8.34
C PHE A 110 46.48 -1.86 -6.91
N THR A 111 45.94 -2.79 -6.14
CA THR A 111 46.34 -3.09 -4.76
C THR A 111 46.67 -4.57 -4.64
N MET A 112 47.65 -4.90 -3.80
CA MET A 112 48.11 -6.28 -3.60
C MET A 112 47.07 -7.11 -2.83
#